data_AF-A0A5M3WXM9-F1
#
_entry.id   AF-A0A5M3WXM9-F1
#
_cell.length_a   1.000
_cell.length_b   1.000
_cell.length_c   1.000
_cell.angle_alpha   90.00
_cell.angle_beta   90.00
_cell.angle_gamma   90.00
#
_symmetry.space_group_name_H-M   'P 1'
#
loop_
_entity.id
_entity.type
_entity.pdbx_description
1 polymer ?
#
loop_
_entity_poly.entity_id
_entity_poly.type
_entity_poly.pdbx_seq_one_letter_code
_entity_poly.pdbx_strand_id
1 'polypeptide(L)'
;MTPTTKPRTDPWRDRHPLRSAPHSGPRLPRRRMNPAKSYTLTGPNGRTFSSPVKGEWGGHHGSRIYGRLDCPAALRAIARGGYVKHRVFFADEATAIAAGYRPCGTCCNDRYAAWKAAHDRGESRKP
;
A
#
# COMPACT_ATOMS: atom_id res chain seq x y z
N MET A 1 22.53 -90.99 20.94
CA MET A 1 21.57 -89.92 20.58
C MET A 1 21.96 -88.66 21.35
N THR A 2 22.57 -87.69 20.68
CA THR A 2 22.78 -86.29 21.12
C THR A 2 21.43 -85.54 21.13
N PRO A 3 21.25 -84.33 21.72
CA PRO A 3 22.21 -83.21 21.83
C PRO A 3 22.25 -82.46 23.19
N THR A 4 23.40 -82.00 23.68
CA THR A 4 24.10 -80.73 23.34
C THR A 4 23.18 -79.52 23.28
N THR A 5 23.11 -78.76 24.37
CA THR A 5 22.67 -77.36 24.35
C THR A 5 23.83 -76.48 24.85
N LYS A 6 24.43 -75.73 23.93
CA LYS A 6 25.51 -74.76 24.20
C LYS A 6 24.91 -73.46 24.80
N PRO A 7 25.66 -72.73 25.64
CA PRO A 7 25.24 -71.41 26.12
C PRO A 7 25.17 -70.41 24.96
N ARG A 8 24.05 -69.70 24.84
CA ARG A 8 23.85 -68.59 23.90
C ARG A 8 24.51 -67.33 24.47
N THR A 9 25.80 -67.15 24.23
CA THR A 9 26.45 -65.84 24.33
C THR A 9 26.21 -65.08 23.02
N ASP A 10 25.42 -64.01 23.10
CA ASP A 10 25.11 -63.15 21.96
C ASP A 10 26.27 -62.17 21.69
N PRO A 11 26.93 -62.23 20.52
CA PRO A 11 28.14 -61.47 20.22
C PRO A 11 27.88 -60.01 19.79
N TRP A 12 26.64 -59.50 19.89
CA TRP A 12 26.29 -58.15 19.42
C TRP A 12 26.34 -57.07 20.50
N ARG A 13 27.07 -57.30 21.60
CA ARG A 13 27.15 -56.34 22.73
C ARG A 13 28.24 -55.29 22.60
N ASP A 14 28.79 -55.11 21.41
CA ASP A 14 29.75 -54.05 21.12
C ASP A 14 29.49 -53.47 19.74
N ARG A 15 28.72 -52.37 19.65
CA ARG A 15 28.86 -51.39 18.56
C ARG A 15 28.18 -50.06 18.86
N HIS A 16 29.06 -49.10 19.16
CA HIS A 16 29.05 -47.67 18.85
C HIS A 16 28.51 -46.65 19.88
N PRO A 17 29.38 -45.69 20.29
CA PRO A 17 28.95 -44.49 20.99
C PRO A 17 28.18 -43.59 20.02
N LEU A 18 26.98 -43.17 20.40
CA LEU A 18 26.29 -42.07 19.72
C LEU A 18 27.06 -40.78 20.01
N ARG A 19 27.97 -40.52 19.08
CA ARG A 19 28.73 -39.30 18.81
C ARG A 19 27.81 -38.08 18.93
N SER A 20 28.23 -37.12 19.75
CA SER A 20 27.61 -35.79 19.87
C SER A 20 27.38 -35.16 18.50
N ALA A 21 26.15 -34.76 18.21
CA ALA A 21 25.82 -34.03 16.99
C ALA A 21 26.20 -32.54 17.15
N PRO A 22 27.09 -31.98 16.30
CA PRO A 22 27.27 -30.53 16.25
C PRO A 22 26.06 -29.92 15.54
N HIS A 23 25.35 -29.01 16.20
CA HIS A 23 24.22 -28.30 15.61
C HIS A 23 24.73 -27.28 14.58
N SER A 24 25.05 -27.75 13.38
CA SER A 24 25.22 -26.91 12.19
C SER A 24 23.85 -26.56 11.62
N GLY A 25 23.05 -25.80 12.35
CA GLY A 25 21.81 -25.24 11.82
C GLY A 25 22.14 -24.21 10.74
N PRO A 26 21.50 -24.23 9.56
CA PRO A 26 21.66 -23.15 8.59
C PRO A 26 21.17 -21.84 9.23
N ARG A 27 21.97 -20.77 9.11
CA ARG A 27 21.52 -19.42 9.43
C ARG A 27 20.31 -19.12 8.56
N LEU A 28 19.10 -19.24 9.13
CA LEU A 28 17.88 -18.84 8.45
C LEU A 28 18.03 -17.38 8.02
N PRO A 29 17.72 -17.03 6.76
CA PRO A 29 17.82 -15.65 6.30
C PRO A 29 16.92 -14.77 7.16
N ARG A 30 17.44 -13.61 7.59
CA ARG A 30 16.65 -12.59 8.29
C ARG A 30 15.39 -12.33 7.46
N ARG A 31 14.23 -12.66 8.02
CA ARG A 31 12.91 -12.40 7.44
C ARG A 31 12.89 -10.93 7.00
N ARG A 32 12.90 -10.66 5.69
CA ARG A 32 12.73 -9.29 5.19
C ARG A 32 11.39 -8.82 5.75
N MET A 33 11.38 -7.81 6.64
CA MET A 33 10.15 -7.10 6.93
C MET A 33 9.64 -6.56 5.59
N ASN A 34 8.42 -6.94 5.22
CA ASN A 34 7.74 -6.31 4.10
C ASN A 34 7.76 -4.79 4.37
N PRO A 35 8.31 -3.96 3.48
CA PRO A 35 8.20 -2.53 3.65
C PRO A 35 6.70 -2.22 3.72
N ALA A 36 6.29 -1.51 4.78
CA ALA A 36 4.93 -1.02 4.90
C ALA A 36 4.59 -0.29 3.59
N LYS A 37 3.44 -0.61 2.98
CA LYS A 37 3.02 0.01 1.73
C LYS A 37 2.94 1.52 1.93
N SER A 38 3.88 2.26 1.35
CA SER A 38 3.90 3.72 1.37
C SER A 38 3.16 4.25 0.14
N TYR A 39 2.20 5.13 0.37
CA TYR A 39 1.43 5.83 -0.64
C TYR A 39 1.98 7.23 -0.85
N THR A 40 2.03 7.68 -2.10
CA THR A 40 2.42 9.05 -2.44
C THR A 40 1.18 9.93 -2.42
N LEU A 41 1.11 10.85 -1.45
CA LEU A 41 0.03 11.82 -1.31
C LEU A 41 0.51 13.22 -1.65
N THR A 42 -0.40 14.09 -2.07
CA THR A 42 -0.15 15.51 -2.30
C THR A 42 -0.60 16.28 -1.06
N GLY A 43 0.31 17.07 -0.48
CA GLY A 43 0.04 17.94 0.66
C GLY A 43 -0.60 19.27 0.24
N PRO A 44 -0.94 20.12 1.23
CA PRO A 44 -1.64 21.39 0.99
C PRO A 44 -0.81 22.38 0.16
N ASN A 45 0.52 22.23 0.16
CA ASN A 45 1.43 23.07 -0.62
C ASN A 45 1.64 22.55 -2.06
N GLY A 46 0.87 21.54 -2.50
CA GLY A 46 1.06 20.88 -3.80
C GLY A 46 2.29 19.97 -3.88
N ARG A 47 3.06 19.83 -2.79
CA ARG A 47 4.21 18.93 -2.70
C ARG A 47 3.78 17.52 -2.37
N THR A 48 4.39 16.54 -3.02
CA THR A 48 4.15 15.12 -2.73
C THR A 48 4.94 14.65 -1.51
N PHE A 49 4.35 13.79 -0.70
CA PHE A 49 4.97 13.17 0.47
C PHE A 49 4.58 11.69 0.60
N SER A 50 5.41 10.90 1.27
CA SER A 50 5.14 9.48 1.54
C SER A 50 4.28 9.33 2.79
N SER A 51 3.21 8.55 2.70
CA SER A 51 2.27 8.31 3.78
C SER A 51 1.96 6.82 3.92
N PRO A 52 1.81 6.28 5.14
CA PRO A 52 1.36 4.89 5.33
C PRO A 52 -0.13 4.71 4.98
N VAL A 53 -0.90 5.80 4.85
CA VAL A 53 -2.32 5.76 4.47
C VAL A 53 -2.51 6.14 3.02
N LYS A 54 -3.47 5.47 2.36
CA LYS A 54 -3.77 5.63 0.93
C LYS A 54 -4.38 6.98 0.53
N GLY A 55 -4.82 7.77 1.51
CA GLY A 55 -5.62 8.98 1.30
C GLY A 55 -7.11 8.66 1.07
N GLU A 56 -7.98 9.60 1.42
CA GLU A 56 -9.43 9.46 1.25
C GLU A 56 -9.90 10.01 -0.11
N TRP A 57 -9.15 10.96 -0.66
CA TRP A 57 -9.53 11.69 -1.87
C TRP A 57 -8.52 11.45 -3.00
N GLY A 58 -9.02 11.47 -4.23
CA GLY A 58 -8.21 11.33 -5.44
C GLY A 58 -8.43 12.48 -6.40
N GLY A 59 -7.49 12.70 -7.29
CA GLY A 59 -7.59 13.77 -8.26
C GLY A 59 -6.70 13.59 -9.46
N HIS A 60 -6.76 14.57 -10.35
CA HIS A 60 -5.92 14.65 -11.53
C HIS A 60 -5.11 15.94 -11.50
N HIS A 61 -3.78 15.81 -11.55
CA HIS A 61 -2.87 16.95 -11.49
C HIS A 61 -3.10 17.94 -12.63
N GLY A 62 -3.25 17.47 -13.87
CA GLY A 62 -3.36 18.35 -15.05
C GLY A 62 -4.63 19.19 -15.09
N SER A 63 -5.76 18.67 -14.61
CA SER A 63 -7.04 19.39 -14.60
C SER A 63 -7.35 20.05 -13.26
N ARG A 64 -6.49 19.83 -12.25
CA ARG A 64 -6.64 20.29 -10.86
C ARG A 64 -8.01 19.98 -10.27
N ILE A 65 -8.50 18.77 -10.50
CA ILE A 65 -9.79 18.29 -9.98
C ILE A 65 -9.53 17.29 -8.87
N TYR A 66 -10.21 17.42 -7.73
CA TYR A 66 -10.30 16.37 -6.72
C TYR A 66 -11.72 15.79 -6.67
N GLY A 67 -11.83 14.56 -6.18
CA GLY A 67 -13.08 13.85 -6.02
C GLY A 67 -12.87 12.50 -5.35
N ARG A 68 -13.94 11.73 -5.24
CA ARG A 68 -13.85 10.42 -4.59
C ARG A 68 -13.07 9.42 -5.45
N LEU A 69 -12.46 8.43 -4.79
CA LEU A 69 -11.67 7.39 -5.45
C LEU A 69 -12.51 6.50 -6.39
N ASP A 70 -13.82 6.42 -6.18
CA ASP A 70 -14.83 5.67 -6.93
C ASP A 70 -15.55 6.53 -7.99
N CYS A 71 -15.08 7.76 -8.25
CA CYS A 71 -15.75 8.67 -9.17
C CYS A 71 -15.87 8.06 -10.59
N PRO A 72 -17.08 8.01 -11.19
CA PRO A 72 -17.30 7.49 -12.53
C PRO A 72 -16.45 8.21 -13.60
N ALA A 73 -16.23 9.52 -13.44
CA ALA A 73 -15.38 10.29 -14.34
C ALA A 73 -13.90 9.85 -14.25
N ALA A 74 -13.42 9.57 -13.03
CA ALA A 74 -12.07 9.05 -12.82
C ALA A 74 -11.93 7.63 -13.38
N LEU A 75 -12.91 6.75 -13.14
CA LEU A 75 -12.91 5.39 -13.68
C LEU A 75 -12.90 5.36 -15.21
N ARG A 76 -13.72 6.20 -15.86
CA ARG A 76 -13.72 6.35 -17.33
C ARG A 76 -12.38 6.85 -17.85
N ALA A 77 -11.74 7.78 -17.14
CA ALA A 77 -10.43 8.30 -17.53
C ALA A 77 -9.30 7.27 -17.35
N ILE A 78 -9.38 6.43 -16.31
CA ILE A 78 -8.48 5.29 -16.09
C ILE A 78 -8.66 4.26 -17.20
N ALA A 79 -9.90 3.91 -17.57
CA ALA A 79 -10.19 2.99 -18.66
C ALA A 79 -9.64 3.46 -20.01
N ARG A 80 -9.54 4.79 -20.22
CA ARG A 80 -8.92 5.41 -21.41
C ARG A 80 -7.38 5.43 -21.38
N GLY A 81 -6.73 4.96 -20.30
CA GLY A 81 -5.29 4.75 -20.22
C GLY A 81 -4.41 5.98 -19.95
N GLY A 82 -4.90 7.20 -20.17
CA GLY A 82 -4.11 8.43 -20.00
C GLY A 82 -4.03 8.98 -18.56
N TYR A 83 -4.95 8.57 -17.68
CA TYR A 83 -5.19 9.24 -16.40
C TYR A 83 -4.24 8.82 -15.26
N VAL A 84 -3.73 7.59 -15.31
CA VAL A 84 -2.98 7.00 -14.18
C VAL A 84 -1.67 7.73 -13.92
N LYS A 85 -1.01 8.25 -14.97
CA LYS A 85 0.28 8.96 -14.88
C LYS A 85 0.21 10.26 -14.06
N HIS A 86 -0.95 10.92 -14.05
CA HIS A 86 -1.16 12.21 -13.38
C HIS A 86 -2.17 12.11 -12.24
N ARG A 87 -2.45 10.89 -11.78
CA ARG A 87 -3.35 10.65 -10.65
C ARG A 87 -2.65 11.08 -9.36
N VAL A 88 -3.32 11.93 -8.61
CA VAL A 88 -2.88 12.40 -7.29
C VAL A 88 -3.83 11.91 -6.22
N PHE A 89 -3.34 11.80 -4.99
CA PHE A 89 -4.11 11.36 -3.84
C PHE A 89 -3.94 12.39 -2.72
N PHE A 90 -4.99 12.65 -1.96
CA PHE A 90 -4.98 13.57 -0.84
C PHE A 90 -5.39 12.83 0.44
N ALA A 91 -4.82 13.25 1.57
CA ALA A 91 -5.21 12.70 2.86
C ALA A 91 -6.68 13.00 3.14
N ASP A 92 -7.07 14.27 2.99
CA ASP A 92 -8.41 14.79 3.25
C ASP A 92 -8.81 15.82 2.18
N GLU A 93 -10.08 16.25 2.25
CA GLU A 93 -10.65 17.24 1.33
C GLU A 93 -10.00 18.62 1.50
N ALA A 94 -9.73 19.02 2.75
CA ALA A 94 -9.16 20.33 3.06
C ALA A 94 -7.77 20.51 2.44
N THR A 95 -6.97 19.45 2.42
CA THR A 95 -5.66 19.37 1.78
C THR A 95 -5.78 19.57 0.27
N ALA A 96 -6.80 18.98 -0.35
CA ALA A 96 -7.04 19.14 -1.79
C ALA A 96 -7.43 20.59 -2.13
N ILE A 97 -8.30 21.20 -1.32
CA ILE A 97 -8.71 22.61 -1.47
C ILE A 97 -7.51 23.55 -1.26
N ALA A 98 -6.72 23.34 -0.20
CA ALA A 98 -5.54 24.13 0.09
C ALA A 98 -4.48 24.03 -1.02
N ALA A 99 -4.36 22.86 -1.65
CA ALA A 99 -3.50 22.64 -2.82
C ALA A 99 -4.05 23.27 -4.12
N GLY A 100 -5.21 23.93 -4.08
CA GLY A 100 -5.81 24.63 -5.21
C GLY A 100 -6.56 23.73 -6.18
N TYR A 101 -7.06 22.58 -5.73
CA TYR A 101 -7.88 21.68 -6.54
C TYR A 101 -9.36 22.03 -6.40
N ARG A 102 -10.10 21.98 -7.51
CA ARG A 102 -11.55 22.17 -7.53
C ARG A 102 -12.30 20.86 -7.31
N PRO A 103 -13.52 20.89 -6.73
CA PRO A 103 -14.33 19.70 -6.56
C PRO A 103 -14.79 19.16 -7.91
N CYS A 104 -14.93 17.83 -8.02
CA CYS A 104 -15.48 17.18 -9.19
C CYS A 104 -17.00 17.38 -9.27
N GLY A 105 -17.51 18.01 -10.33
CA GLY A 105 -18.95 18.21 -10.52
C GLY A 105 -19.77 16.92 -10.67
N THR A 106 -19.15 15.76 -10.94
CA THR A 106 -19.87 14.48 -11.06
C THR A 106 -20.09 13.78 -9.73
N CYS A 107 -19.03 13.63 -8.90
CA CYS A 107 -19.12 12.89 -7.64
C CYS A 107 -19.25 13.79 -6.41
N CYS A 108 -19.03 15.10 -6.56
CA CYS A 108 -19.04 16.09 -5.50
C CYS A 108 -19.86 17.31 -5.94
N ASN A 109 -21.07 17.09 -6.44
CA ASN A 109 -21.89 18.14 -7.03
C ASN A 109 -22.17 19.30 -6.04
N ASP A 110 -22.54 18.99 -4.80
CA ASP A 110 -22.84 20.02 -3.78
C ASP A 110 -21.62 20.89 -3.48
N ARG A 111 -20.45 20.26 -3.33
CA ARG A 111 -19.16 20.94 -3.12
C ARG A 111 -18.78 21.78 -4.34
N TYR A 112 -19.01 21.25 -5.54
CA TYR A 112 -18.75 21.96 -6.79
C TYR A 112 -19.67 23.18 -6.94
N ALA A 113 -20.95 23.07 -6.59
CA ALA A 113 -21.89 24.18 -6.58
C ALA A 113 -21.47 25.25 -5.56
N ALA A 114 -21.07 24.86 -4.35
CA ALA A 114 -20.55 25.78 -3.34
C ALA A 114 -19.26 26.48 -3.80
N TRP A 115 -18.33 25.73 -4.42
CA TRP A 115 -17.12 26.27 -5.03
C TRP A 115 -17.44 27.26 -6.14
N LYS A 116 -18.34 26.91 -7.06
CA LYS A 116 -18.80 27.81 -8.13
C LYS A 116 -19.42 29.08 -7.57
N ALA A 117 -20.34 28.98 -6.62
CA ALA A 117 -20.97 30.14 -5.98
C ALA A 117 -19.96 31.01 -5.21
N ALA A 118 -18.92 30.44 -4.60
CA ALA A 118 -17.85 31.21 -3.97
C ALA A 118 -16.99 31.94 -5.00
N HIS A 119 -16.69 31.32 -6.13
CA HIS A 119 -15.94 31.94 -7.22
C HIS A 119 -16.77 33.02 -7.95
N ASP A 120 -18.05 32.79 -8.21
CA ASP A 120 -18.94 33.75 -8.87
C ASP A 120 -19.17 34.98 -7.95
N ARG A 121 -19.24 34.79 -6.62
CA ARG A 121 -19.25 35.89 -5.64
C ARG A 121 -17.89 36.60 -5.52
N GLY A 122 -16.79 35.93 -5.88
CA GLY A 122 -15.43 36.44 -5.87
C GLY A 122 -14.97 37.07 -7.19
N GLU A 123 -15.73 36.89 -8.28
CA GLU A 123 -15.49 37.49 -9.61
C GLU A 123 -15.88 38.99 -9.66
N SER A 124 -15.81 39.68 -8.52
CA SER A 124 -15.63 41.14 -8.40
C SER A 124 -14.21 41.54 -7.95
N ARG A 125 -13.30 40.58 -7.74
CA ARG A 125 -11.89 40.88 -7.42
C ARG A 125 -11.02 40.75 -8.67
N LYS A 126 -11.21 41.70 -9.58
CA LYS A 126 -10.29 41.97 -10.69
C LYS A 126 -9.30 43.06 -10.22
N PRO A 127 -7.98 42.97 -10.47
CA PRO A 127 -7.14 44.16 -10.49
C PRO A 127 -7.52 45.08 -11.67
#